data_AF-A0ABC9TSL9-F1
#
_entry.id   AF-A0ABC9TSL9-F1
#
_cell.length_a   1.000
_cell.length_b   1.000
_cell.length_c   1.000
_cell.angle_alpha   90.00
_cell.angle_beta   90.00
_cell.angle_gamma   90.00
#
_symmetry.space_group_name_H-M   'P 1'
#
loop_
_entity.id
_entity.type
_entity.pdbx_description
1 polymer ?
#
loop_
_entity_poly.entity_id
_entity_poly.type
_entity_poly.pdbx_seq_one_letter_code
_entity_poly.pdbx_strand_id
1 'polypeptide(L)'
;MADILRATQPVNPGFESNTLRDNPIRPGDRGVENVVDPSKIIRPDNRSEREDKASNLLSQSNYDSFIRQMKESSSFVEEFSGLFFDKAQAYAAFGGNPALMELYTELTGIADLDENGILEFMKAQARGGSEYSEDFFRFLKNAFDSTSQMTFKSQILQAAGRYGDMVAGGHKLQMIIGEGNAMSEHLFPADAQILQGILSRLILPQTDQLMGQDPLAYMKENYQNNRKVLLRELIPFFSNYIHRTHDMGLVRSLMSLVTHQTAAYINGNPDKVLEAFTGLAFSLGMADIPVGEQGAAMLVSGLLKKRMDRPEEKFNDKLCAMLKAGLESAASKDVFSQMLKTILGNESVYMPLLHFMIPVNMGSQSLFSEIWVEQNDGRKEKDREDEKTIRMLIKMEVKRLGMFDIILDYKESGEVGIQLYYPGKLSGEEREMENALNAMIAKNSMSPHAVTLKAMKEPLRPIDVFGRLTREKEIVDVRI
;
A
#
# COMPACT_ATOMS: atom_id res chain seq x y z
N MET A 1 26.12 -6.63 -12.76
CA MET A 1 26.99 -7.33 -11.78
C MET A 1 27.79 -6.26 -11.04
N ALA A 2 27.56 -6.11 -9.74
CA ALA A 2 28.36 -5.25 -8.86
C ALA A 2 28.91 -6.13 -7.73
N ASP A 3 30.23 -6.10 -7.59
CA ASP A 3 31.05 -6.89 -6.67
C ASP A 3 30.71 -6.65 -5.20
N ILE A 4 30.27 -7.70 -4.47
CA ILE A 4 30.07 -7.70 -3.00
C ILE A 4 31.04 -8.67 -2.32
N LEU A 5 32.26 -8.85 -2.84
CA LEU A 5 33.25 -9.78 -2.27
C LEU A 5 34.66 -9.21 -2.18
N ARG A 6 34.84 -8.13 -1.41
CA ARG A 6 36.16 -7.79 -0.87
C ARG A 6 36.12 -7.38 0.60
N ALA A 7 36.72 -8.24 1.42
CA ALA A 7 37.05 -8.00 2.82
C ALA A 7 38.26 -7.06 2.98
N THR A 8 38.09 -6.11 3.92
CA THR A 8 39.06 -5.46 4.84
C THR A 8 40.40 -4.92 4.32
N GLN A 9 40.60 -3.62 4.53
CA GLN A 9 41.89 -3.01 4.87
C GLN A 9 41.75 -1.98 6.02
N PRO A 10 42.82 -1.75 6.81
CA PRO A 10 42.74 -1.39 8.23
C PRO A 10 42.55 0.11 8.51
N VAL A 11 42.03 0.36 9.71
CA VAL A 11 41.81 1.66 10.36
C VAL A 11 43.15 2.35 10.59
N ASN A 12 43.30 3.60 10.13
CA ASN A 12 44.46 4.42 10.45
C ASN A 12 44.24 5.13 11.81
N PRO A 13 45.19 5.07 12.75
CA PRO A 13 45.02 5.53 14.12
C PRO A 13 45.33 7.02 14.25
N GLY A 14 44.41 7.78 14.85
CA GLY A 14 44.63 9.18 15.13
C GLY A 14 43.59 9.72 16.10
N PHE A 15 44.04 9.89 17.35
CA PHE A 15 43.42 10.63 18.45
C PHE A 15 42.43 9.88 19.36
N GLU A 16 42.99 9.18 20.33
CA GLU A 16 42.38 9.04 21.66
C GLU A 16 42.98 10.05 22.65
N SER A 17 42.10 10.53 23.54
CA SER A 17 42.30 11.04 24.90
C SER A 17 42.43 12.55 25.17
N ASN A 18 41.30 13.07 25.70
CA ASN A 18 41.14 13.83 26.95
C ASN A 18 41.86 15.17 27.17
N THR A 19 41.06 16.26 27.23
CA THR A 19 41.12 17.23 28.34
C THR A 19 39.76 17.90 28.54
N LEU A 20 39.15 17.68 29.71
CA LEU A 20 38.17 18.57 30.31
C LEU A 20 38.80 19.97 30.48
N ARG A 21 38.20 21.00 29.87
CA ARG A 21 38.44 22.40 30.22
C ARG A 21 37.10 23.09 30.44
N ASP A 22 36.78 23.27 31.72
CA ASP A 22 35.91 24.35 32.20
C ASP A 22 36.37 25.66 31.57
N ASN A 23 35.46 26.35 30.88
CA ASN A 23 35.71 27.71 30.42
C ASN A 23 34.74 28.65 31.13
N PRO A 24 35.21 29.60 31.97
CA PRO A 24 34.35 30.54 32.63
C PRO A 24 33.83 31.56 31.62
N ILE A 25 32.50 31.70 31.54
CA ILE A 25 31.81 32.67 30.68
C ILE A 25 32.28 34.09 31.07
N ARG A 26 32.91 34.80 30.14
CA ARG A 26 33.28 36.22 30.30
C ARG A 26 32.19 37.12 29.72
N PRO A 27 31.89 38.29 30.31
CA PRO A 27 30.90 39.21 29.76
C PRO A 27 31.39 39.74 28.40
N GLY A 28 30.75 39.31 27.31
CA GLY A 28 31.09 39.70 25.94
C GLY A 28 31.18 38.56 24.91
N ASP A 29 31.00 37.30 25.32
CA ASP A 29 30.96 36.17 24.39
C ASP A 29 29.73 36.24 23.45
N ARG A 30 29.97 36.45 22.14
CA ARG A 30 28.93 36.45 21.10
C ARG A 30 28.61 35.06 20.55
N GLY A 31 28.96 34.02 21.31
CA GLY A 31 28.74 32.60 20.97
C GLY A 31 27.61 31.93 21.75
N VAL A 32 26.74 32.70 22.41
CA VAL A 32 25.54 32.18 23.09
C VAL A 32 24.34 32.46 22.20
N GLU A 33 23.78 31.42 21.60
CA GLU A 33 22.49 31.49 20.91
C GLU A 33 21.40 31.69 21.99
N ASN A 34 20.77 32.87 22.00
CA ASN A 34 19.60 33.07 22.83
C ASN A 34 18.45 32.21 22.32
N VAL A 35 17.82 31.46 23.23
CA VAL A 35 16.50 30.86 23.00
C VAL A 35 15.52 31.97 22.63
N VAL A 36 14.82 31.81 21.51
CA VAL A 36 13.84 32.80 21.04
C VAL A 36 12.64 32.80 21.98
N ASP A 37 12.43 33.90 22.68
CA ASP A 37 11.22 34.16 23.46
C ASP A 37 10.10 34.59 22.50
N PRO A 38 9.04 33.78 22.30
CA PRO A 38 7.98 34.06 21.34
C PRO A 38 7.08 35.25 21.76
N SER A 39 7.30 35.86 22.92
CA SER A 39 6.53 37.01 23.39
C SER A 39 7.10 38.37 22.97
N LYS A 40 8.25 38.42 22.27
CA LYS A 40 8.89 39.68 21.86
C LYS A 40 9.15 39.76 20.36
N ILE A 41 8.73 40.88 19.76
CA ILE A 41 8.97 41.21 18.36
C ILE A 41 10.37 41.84 18.23
N ILE A 42 11.28 41.20 17.50
CA ILE A 42 12.62 41.73 17.20
C ILE A 42 12.61 42.30 15.77
N ARG A 43 13.22 43.47 15.57
CA ARG A 43 13.32 44.13 14.26
C ARG A 43 14.26 43.37 13.30
N PRO A 44 14.00 43.37 11.98
CA PRO A 44 14.81 42.65 11.02
C PRO A 44 16.06 43.47 10.68
N ASP A 45 17.21 43.10 11.22
CA ASP A 45 18.51 43.61 10.77
C ASP A 45 19.26 42.53 9.98
N ASN A 46 19.54 42.86 8.71
CA ASN A 46 20.46 42.24 7.74
C ASN A 46 20.88 40.77 7.98
N ARG A 47 20.07 39.82 7.51
CA ARG A 47 20.48 38.43 7.24
C ARG A 47 20.04 37.99 5.84
N SER A 48 20.80 38.35 4.81
CA SER A 48 20.55 37.94 3.42
C SER A 48 21.31 36.68 2.97
N GLU A 49 21.88 35.87 3.88
CA GLU A 49 22.66 34.67 3.48
C GLU A 49 22.27 33.38 4.23
N ARG A 50 21.16 33.37 4.98
CA ARG A 50 20.65 32.18 5.68
C ARG A 50 19.24 31.74 5.29
N GLU A 51 18.54 32.46 4.41
CA GLU A 51 17.21 32.05 3.94
C GLU A 51 17.27 30.89 2.92
N ASP A 52 18.32 30.80 2.10
CA ASP A 52 18.41 29.76 1.05
C ASP A 52 18.77 28.35 1.56
N LYS A 53 19.32 28.22 2.78
CA LYS A 53 19.60 26.90 3.39
C LYS A 53 18.55 26.45 4.39
N ALA A 54 17.83 27.37 5.03
CA ALA A 54 16.72 27.02 5.93
C ALA A 54 15.44 26.70 5.15
N SER A 55 15.18 27.37 4.03
CA SER A 55 14.01 27.08 3.18
C SER A 55 14.14 25.73 2.46
N ASN A 56 15.34 25.32 2.07
CA ASN A 56 15.59 24.00 1.45
C ASN A 56 15.56 22.82 2.43
N LEU A 57 15.63 23.06 3.74
CA LEU A 57 15.46 22.03 4.77
C LEU A 57 13.99 21.89 5.24
N LEU A 58 13.12 22.83 4.87
CA LEU A 58 11.71 22.87 5.27
C LEU A 58 10.72 22.45 4.16
N SER A 59 11.23 22.10 2.97
CA SER A 59 10.41 21.81 1.79
C SER A 59 10.90 20.60 0.99
N GLN A 60 11.12 19.45 1.63
CA GLN A 60 11.05 18.17 0.92
C GLN A 60 9.67 17.58 1.21
N SER A 61 8.80 17.55 0.21
CA SER A 61 7.51 16.89 0.34
C SER A 61 7.74 15.38 0.48
N ASN A 62 6.86 14.68 1.22
CA ASN A 62 6.81 13.21 1.19
C ASN A 62 6.70 12.69 -0.25
N TYR A 63 6.07 13.48 -1.12
CA TYR A 63 6.01 13.27 -2.55
C TYR A 63 7.38 13.30 -3.25
N ASP A 64 8.25 14.26 -2.93
CA ASP A 64 9.58 14.35 -3.57
C ASP A 64 10.46 13.16 -3.18
N SER A 65 10.41 12.77 -1.91
CA SER A 65 11.08 11.57 -1.42
C SER A 65 10.54 10.32 -2.12
N PHE A 66 9.22 10.24 -2.29
CA PHE A 66 8.56 9.16 -3.01
C PHE A 66 8.99 9.09 -4.48
N ILE A 67 8.95 10.20 -5.21
CA ILE A 67 9.37 10.25 -6.62
C ILE A 67 10.86 9.90 -6.78
N ARG A 68 11.72 10.34 -5.86
CA ARG A 68 13.13 9.93 -5.86
C ARG A 68 13.27 8.43 -5.66
N GLN A 69 12.58 7.87 -4.66
CA GLN A 69 12.60 6.44 -4.39
C GLN A 69 12.10 5.63 -5.60
N MET A 70 11.00 6.03 -6.23
CA MET A 70 10.47 5.39 -7.44
C MET A 70 11.41 5.46 -8.65
N LYS A 71 12.22 6.51 -8.76
CA LYS A 71 13.21 6.65 -9.84
C LYS A 71 14.43 5.76 -9.63
N GLU A 72 14.77 5.49 -8.37
CA GLU A 72 15.94 4.71 -7.95
C GLU A 72 15.61 3.23 -7.73
N SER A 73 14.35 2.87 -7.51
CA SER A 73 13.91 1.49 -7.28
C SER A 73 13.80 0.69 -8.58
N SER A 74 14.37 -0.52 -8.58
CA SER A 74 14.06 -1.54 -9.57
C SER A 74 12.68 -2.16 -9.30
N SER A 75 12.08 -2.76 -10.33
CA SER A 75 10.80 -3.43 -10.14
C SER A 75 10.98 -4.78 -9.43
N PHE A 76 9.90 -5.32 -8.84
CA PHE A 76 9.99 -6.57 -8.10
C PHE A 76 10.46 -7.71 -9.00
N VAL A 77 10.00 -7.75 -10.25
CA VAL A 77 10.44 -8.74 -11.25
C VAL A 77 11.96 -8.72 -11.39
N GLU A 78 12.57 -7.55 -11.54
CA GLU A 78 14.02 -7.41 -11.78
C GLU A 78 14.86 -7.90 -10.59
N GLU A 79 14.37 -7.66 -9.37
CA GLU A 79 15.12 -7.97 -8.15
C GLU A 79 14.93 -9.43 -7.70
N PHE A 80 13.73 -10.02 -7.91
CA PHE A 80 13.33 -11.23 -7.18
C PHE A 80 12.84 -12.40 -8.05
N SER A 81 12.71 -12.24 -9.36
CA SER A 81 12.33 -13.33 -10.28
C SER A 81 13.26 -14.56 -10.17
N GLY A 82 14.57 -14.33 -9.99
CA GLY A 82 15.57 -15.38 -9.84
C GLY A 82 15.31 -16.26 -8.61
N LEU A 83 14.83 -15.66 -7.51
CA LEU A 83 14.44 -16.42 -6.32
C LEU A 83 13.25 -17.34 -6.61
N PHE A 84 12.33 -16.93 -7.47
CA PHE A 84 11.19 -17.76 -7.88
C PHE A 84 11.61 -18.87 -8.87
N PHE A 85 12.57 -18.61 -9.76
CA PHE A 85 13.00 -19.57 -10.78
C PHE A 85 13.98 -20.62 -10.31
N ASP A 86 14.82 -20.31 -9.32
CA ASP A 86 15.91 -21.17 -8.88
C ASP A 86 15.82 -21.46 -7.38
N LYS A 87 15.40 -22.68 -7.06
CA LYS A 87 15.31 -23.18 -5.68
C LYS A 87 16.65 -23.13 -4.94
N ALA A 88 17.79 -23.30 -5.62
CA ALA A 88 19.11 -23.21 -5.00
C ALA A 88 19.47 -21.75 -4.67
N GLN A 89 19.13 -20.81 -5.55
CA GLN A 89 19.27 -19.39 -5.30
C GLN A 89 18.37 -18.94 -4.14
N ALA A 90 17.13 -19.39 -4.11
CA ALA A 90 16.20 -19.18 -3.00
C ALA A 90 16.75 -19.72 -1.68
N TYR A 91 17.23 -20.97 -1.67
CA TYR A 91 17.84 -21.60 -0.49
C TYR A 91 19.01 -20.78 0.07
N ALA A 92 19.90 -20.30 -0.81
CA ALA A 92 21.01 -19.45 -0.43
C ALA A 92 20.54 -18.11 0.14
N ALA A 93 19.60 -17.44 -0.54
CA ALA A 93 19.05 -16.14 -0.12
C ALA A 93 18.29 -16.22 1.22
N PHE A 94 17.68 -17.36 1.53
CA PHE A 94 16.96 -17.59 2.78
C PHE A 94 17.86 -18.13 3.90
N GLY A 95 19.18 -18.11 3.71
CA GLY A 95 20.15 -18.58 4.71
C GLY A 95 20.02 -20.06 5.05
N GLY A 96 19.52 -20.87 4.11
CA GLY A 96 19.30 -22.31 4.29
C GLY A 96 18.19 -22.68 5.28
N ASN A 97 17.33 -21.73 5.65
CA ASN A 97 16.27 -21.93 6.63
C ASN A 97 15.18 -22.91 6.10
N PRO A 98 14.99 -24.10 6.73
CA PRO A 98 14.02 -25.09 6.26
C PRO A 98 12.57 -24.60 6.28
N ALA A 99 12.18 -23.80 7.27
CA ALA A 99 10.81 -23.29 7.39
C ALA A 99 10.48 -22.28 6.28
N LEU A 100 11.45 -21.43 5.90
CA LEU A 100 11.31 -20.54 4.75
C LEU A 100 11.24 -21.32 3.44
N MET A 101 11.94 -22.45 3.33
CA MET A 101 11.88 -23.30 2.14
C MET A 101 10.57 -24.07 2.00
N GLU A 102 9.93 -24.40 3.12
CA GLU A 102 8.59 -24.97 3.14
C GLU A 102 7.57 -23.96 2.59
N LEU A 103 7.56 -22.74 3.14
CA LEU A 103 6.72 -21.63 2.64
C LEU A 103 7.01 -21.31 1.17
N TYR A 104 8.27 -21.30 0.75
CA TYR A 104 8.66 -21.15 -0.64
C TYR A 104 8.04 -22.24 -1.53
N THR A 105 8.12 -23.50 -1.09
CA THR A 105 7.59 -24.63 -1.88
C THR A 105 6.07 -24.51 -2.03
N GLU A 106 5.36 -24.16 -0.95
CA GLU A 106 3.92 -23.90 -1.01
C GLU A 106 3.57 -22.75 -1.94
N LEU A 107 4.31 -21.63 -1.86
CA LEU A 107 4.09 -20.45 -2.70
C LEU A 107 4.34 -20.77 -4.19
N THR A 108 5.41 -21.50 -4.51
CA THR A 108 5.67 -21.93 -5.89
C THR A 108 4.67 -22.96 -6.40
N GLY A 109 4.11 -23.80 -5.53
CA GLY A 109 3.06 -24.75 -5.91
C GLY A 109 1.74 -24.06 -6.26
N ILE A 110 1.43 -22.91 -5.62
CA ILE A 110 0.28 -22.07 -6.00
C ILE A 110 0.47 -21.47 -7.41
N ALA A 111 1.73 -21.27 -7.82
CA ALA A 111 2.07 -20.69 -9.12
C ALA A 111 2.04 -21.69 -10.29
N ASP A 112 1.75 -22.97 -10.04
CA ASP A 112 1.55 -23.98 -11.09
C ASP A 112 0.17 -23.77 -11.76
N LEU A 113 0.10 -22.76 -12.62
CA LEU A 113 -1.12 -22.26 -13.26
C LEU A 113 -1.18 -22.59 -14.75
N ASP A 114 -2.35 -22.95 -15.25
CA ASP A 114 -2.67 -22.99 -16.68
C ASP A 114 -3.29 -21.65 -17.14
N GLU A 115 -3.67 -21.53 -18.42
CA GLU A 115 -4.22 -20.29 -18.99
C GLU A 115 -5.47 -19.79 -18.24
N ASN A 116 -6.38 -20.70 -17.88
CA ASN A 116 -7.58 -20.36 -17.11
C ASN A 116 -7.23 -20.03 -15.65
N GLY A 117 -6.26 -20.75 -15.08
CA GLY A 117 -5.73 -20.54 -13.74
C GLY A 117 -5.13 -19.15 -13.56
N ILE A 118 -4.42 -18.63 -14.56
CA ILE A 118 -3.89 -17.25 -14.52
C ILE A 118 -5.02 -16.23 -14.42
N LEU A 119 -6.07 -16.36 -15.23
CA LEU A 119 -7.20 -15.43 -15.19
C LEU A 119 -7.92 -15.47 -13.83
N GLU A 120 -8.18 -16.66 -13.31
CA GLU A 120 -8.82 -16.79 -11.99
C GLU A 120 -7.90 -16.29 -10.86
N PHE A 121 -6.59 -16.51 -10.96
CA PHE A 121 -5.60 -15.97 -10.03
C PHE A 121 -5.56 -14.43 -10.04
N MET A 122 -5.61 -13.81 -11.22
CA MET A 122 -5.72 -12.34 -11.34
C MET A 122 -7.03 -11.81 -10.77
N LYS A 123 -8.16 -12.49 -11.03
CA LYS A 123 -9.46 -12.11 -10.47
C LYS A 123 -9.49 -12.25 -8.95
N ALA A 124 -8.84 -13.28 -8.41
CA ALA A 124 -8.66 -13.49 -6.99
C ALA A 124 -7.91 -12.29 -6.39
N GLN A 125 -6.69 -12.00 -6.87
CA GLN A 125 -5.93 -10.82 -6.42
C GLN A 125 -6.70 -9.50 -6.56
N ALA A 126 -7.44 -9.30 -7.66
CA ALA A 126 -8.24 -8.08 -7.85
C ALA A 126 -9.38 -7.95 -6.82
N ARG A 127 -10.00 -9.07 -6.43
CA ARG A 127 -11.04 -9.11 -5.38
C ARG A 127 -10.43 -8.97 -3.99
N GLY A 128 -9.27 -9.57 -3.75
CA GLY A 128 -8.50 -9.45 -2.50
C GLY A 128 -7.98 -8.02 -2.27
N GLY A 129 -7.57 -7.33 -3.33
CA GLY A 129 -7.00 -5.98 -3.27
C GLY A 129 -8.02 -4.84 -3.14
N SER A 130 -9.32 -5.10 -3.14
CA SER A 130 -10.34 -4.05 -3.03
C SER A 130 -11.51 -4.42 -2.12
N GLU A 131 -11.71 -3.61 -1.09
CA GLU A 131 -12.92 -3.66 -0.24
C GLU A 131 -14.20 -3.22 -0.99
N TYR A 132 -14.04 -2.68 -2.21
CA TYR A 132 -15.08 -2.07 -3.03
C TYR A 132 -15.32 -2.81 -4.36
N SER A 133 -14.93 -4.08 -4.48
CA SER A 133 -15.03 -4.84 -5.75
C SER A 133 -16.45 -5.25 -6.17
N GLU A 134 -17.49 -4.84 -5.44
CA GLU A 134 -18.87 -5.27 -5.65
C GLU A 134 -19.64 -4.40 -6.66
N ASP A 135 -20.65 -5.00 -7.32
CA ASP A 135 -21.51 -4.30 -8.29
C ASP A 135 -22.14 -3.04 -7.72
N PHE A 136 -22.47 -3.06 -6.42
CA PHE A 136 -22.97 -1.90 -5.69
C PHE A 136 -21.97 -0.72 -5.72
N PHE A 137 -20.68 -0.96 -5.46
CA PHE A 137 -19.68 0.09 -5.48
C PHE A 137 -19.33 0.55 -6.89
N ARG A 138 -19.44 -0.34 -7.89
CA ARG A 138 -19.37 0.07 -9.31
C ARG A 138 -20.53 1.00 -9.67
N PHE A 139 -21.73 0.69 -9.20
CA PHE A 139 -22.89 1.57 -9.34
C PHE A 139 -22.66 2.92 -8.65
N LEU A 140 -22.12 2.92 -7.41
CA LEU A 140 -21.76 4.17 -6.72
C LEU A 140 -20.71 4.98 -7.46
N LYS A 141 -19.68 4.35 -8.03
CA LYS A 141 -18.66 5.02 -8.85
C LYS A 141 -19.31 5.68 -10.07
N ASN A 142 -20.17 4.96 -10.79
CA ASN A 142 -20.88 5.52 -11.94
C ASN A 142 -21.82 6.67 -11.55
N ALA A 143 -22.50 6.58 -10.40
CA ALA A 143 -23.32 7.66 -9.87
C ALA A 143 -22.48 8.90 -9.49
N PHE A 144 -21.30 8.69 -8.92
CA PHE A 144 -20.35 9.75 -8.58
C PHE A 144 -19.80 10.47 -9.81
N ASP A 145 -19.48 9.73 -10.88
CA ASP A 145 -18.95 10.27 -12.13
C ASP A 145 -20.02 11.03 -12.93
N SER A 146 -21.26 10.52 -12.93
CA SER A 146 -22.38 11.10 -13.70
C SER A 146 -23.04 12.32 -13.04
N THR A 147 -22.99 12.43 -11.71
CA THR A 147 -23.62 13.56 -11.02
C THR A 147 -22.77 14.83 -11.06
N SER A 148 -23.42 15.98 -11.22
CA SER A 148 -22.82 17.31 -11.02
C SER A 148 -23.02 17.85 -9.59
N GLN A 149 -23.85 17.19 -8.78
CA GLN A 149 -24.22 17.66 -7.45
C GLN A 149 -23.12 17.32 -6.42
N MET A 150 -22.43 18.35 -5.91
CA MET A 150 -21.35 18.18 -4.94
C MET A 150 -21.80 17.52 -3.63
N THR A 151 -23.03 17.81 -3.19
CA THR A 151 -23.62 17.22 -1.99
C THR A 151 -23.77 15.70 -2.13
N PHE A 152 -24.29 15.24 -3.27
CA PHE A 152 -24.45 13.82 -3.54
C PHE A 152 -23.09 13.11 -3.68
N LYS A 153 -22.11 13.75 -4.34
CA LYS A 153 -20.71 13.25 -4.36
C LYS A 153 -20.16 13.05 -2.96
N SER A 154 -20.35 14.03 -2.07
CA SER A 154 -19.93 13.94 -0.68
C SER A 154 -20.64 12.83 0.09
N GLN A 155 -21.93 12.59 -0.18
CA GLN A 155 -22.68 11.50 0.46
C GLN A 155 -22.16 10.12 0.04
N ILE A 156 -21.89 9.93 -1.26
CA ILE A 156 -21.28 8.69 -1.78
C ILE A 156 -19.92 8.43 -1.10
N LEU A 157 -19.04 9.45 -1.07
CA LEU A 157 -17.72 9.33 -0.46
C LEU A 157 -17.80 9.04 1.05
N GLN A 158 -18.71 9.69 1.76
CA GLN A 158 -18.90 9.46 3.20
C GLN A 158 -19.42 8.05 3.47
N ALA A 159 -20.39 7.57 2.69
CA ALA A 159 -20.92 6.21 2.83
C ALA A 159 -19.83 5.17 2.55
N ALA A 160 -19.11 5.31 1.43
CA ALA A 160 -18.01 4.42 1.06
C ALA A 160 -16.89 4.43 2.12
N GLY A 161 -16.43 5.61 2.56
CA GLY A 161 -15.38 5.74 3.55
C GLY A 161 -15.75 5.15 4.91
N ARG A 162 -16.96 5.42 5.42
CA ARG A 162 -17.42 4.82 6.68
C ARG A 162 -17.55 3.29 6.58
N TYR A 163 -18.05 2.79 5.46
CA TYR A 163 -18.13 1.36 5.20
C TYR A 163 -16.73 0.72 5.19
N GLY A 164 -15.77 1.31 4.47
CA GLY A 164 -14.39 0.84 4.45
C GLY A 164 -13.76 0.81 5.84
N ASP A 165 -13.95 1.87 6.64
CA ASP A 165 -13.44 1.91 8.01
C ASP A 165 -14.09 0.88 8.94
N MET A 166 -15.40 0.63 8.78
CA MET A 166 -16.12 -0.39 9.54
C MET A 166 -15.60 -1.79 9.22
N VAL A 167 -15.46 -2.08 7.93
CA VAL A 167 -14.98 -3.36 7.40
C VAL A 167 -13.53 -3.63 7.79
N ALA A 168 -12.66 -2.61 7.72
CA ALA A 168 -11.28 -2.68 8.17
C ALA A 168 -11.14 -2.67 9.70
N GLY A 169 -12.22 -2.50 10.46
CA GLY A 169 -12.20 -2.31 11.91
C GLY A 169 -11.47 -3.44 12.66
N GLY A 170 -11.63 -4.70 12.24
CA GLY A 170 -10.90 -5.83 12.82
C GLY A 170 -9.38 -5.70 12.65
N HIS A 171 -8.92 -5.35 11.45
CA HIS A 171 -7.51 -5.10 11.18
C HIS A 171 -6.98 -3.89 11.96
N LYS A 172 -7.74 -2.80 12.04
CA LYS A 172 -7.36 -1.62 12.84
C LYS A 172 -7.16 -1.98 14.32
N LEU A 173 -8.01 -2.83 14.90
CA LEU A 173 -7.82 -3.31 16.27
C LEU A 173 -6.56 -4.18 16.42
N GLN A 174 -6.27 -5.04 15.45
CA GLN A 174 -5.02 -5.82 15.45
C GLN A 174 -3.79 -4.91 15.43
N MET A 175 -3.82 -3.84 14.61
CA MET A 175 -2.76 -2.83 14.56
C MET A 175 -2.63 -2.10 15.90
N ILE A 176 -3.74 -1.66 16.50
CA ILE A 176 -3.75 -1.02 17.84
C ILE A 176 -3.10 -1.94 18.89
N ILE A 177 -3.42 -3.23 18.88
CA ILE A 177 -2.85 -4.21 19.81
C ILE A 177 -1.36 -4.42 19.53
N GLY A 178 -0.97 -4.59 18.26
CA GLY A 178 0.42 -4.79 17.87
C GLY A 178 1.31 -3.60 18.23
N GLU A 179 0.89 -2.39 17.87
CA GLU A 179 1.58 -1.14 18.20
C GLU A 179 1.61 -0.89 19.71
N GLY A 180 0.53 -1.20 20.43
CA GLY A 180 0.49 -1.10 21.89
C GLY A 180 1.41 -2.12 22.59
N ASN A 181 1.54 -3.32 22.04
CA ASN A 181 2.49 -4.32 22.54
C ASN A 181 3.94 -3.88 22.30
N ALA A 182 4.26 -3.40 21.08
CA ALA A 182 5.57 -2.85 20.77
C ALA A 182 5.90 -1.64 21.66
N MET A 183 4.91 -0.78 21.92
CA MET A 183 5.07 0.35 22.84
C MET A 183 5.39 -0.12 24.26
N SER A 184 4.77 -1.20 24.73
CA SER A 184 4.96 -1.73 26.08
C SER A 184 6.41 -2.13 26.37
N GLU A 185 7.20 -2.49 25.35
CA GLU A 185 8.63 -2.80 25.49
C GLU A 185 9.49 -1.58 25.88
N HIS A 186 8.95 -0.37 25.66
CA HIS A 186 9.63 0.91 25.89
C HIS A 186 9.03 1.71 27.06
N LEU A 187 7.98 1.22 27.71
CA LEU A 187 7.36 1.87 28.86
C LEU A 187 8.00 1.43 30.18
N PHE A 188 7.75 2.18 31.25
CA PHE A 188 8.02 1.68 32.60
C PHE A 188 7.18 0.43 32.89
N PRO A 189 7.70 -0.56 33.66
CA PRO A 189 7.02 -1.84 33.86
C PRO A 189 5.57 -1.74 34.36
N ALA A 190 5.29 -0.78 35.25
CA ALA A 190 3.93 -0.56 35.75
C ALA A 190 2.99 -0.03 34.66
N ASP A 191 3.46 0.88 33.80
CA ASP A 191 2.67 1.43 32.69
C ASP A 191 2.45 0.38 31.59
N ALA A 192 3.46 -0.44 31.31
CA ALA A 192 3.36 -1.56 30.39
C ALA A 192 2.26 -2.55 30.82
N GLN A 193 2.19 -2.91 32.11
CA GLN A 193 1.14 -3.79 32.63
C GLN A 193 -0.26 -3.18 32.50
N ILE A 194 -0.40 -1.87 32.77
CA ILE A 194 -1.67 -1.16 32.60
C ILE A 194 -2.09 -1.18 31.12
N LEU A 195 -1.16 -0.85 30.21
CA LEU A 195 -1.42 -0.85 28.77
C LEU A 195 -1.85 -2.24 28.28
N GLN A 196 -1.11 -3.28 28.63
CA GLN A 196 -1.45 -4.66 28.26
C GLN A 196 -2.84 -5.07 28.77
N GLY A 197 -3.20 -4.66 30.00
CA GLY A 197 -4.53 -4.89 30.54
C GLY A 197 -5.63 -4.16 29.76
N ILE A 198 -5.37 -2.94 29.27
CA ILE A 198 -6.31 -2.21 28.39
C ILE A 198 -6.46 -2.95 27.06
N LEU A 199 -5.34 -3.31 26.42
CA LEU A 199 -5.34 -3.98 25.13
C LEU A 199 -6.06 -5.34 25.17
N SER A 200 -5.92 -6.10 26.26
CA SER A 200 -6.56 -7.41 26.41
C SER A 200 -8.09 -7.34 26.51
N ARG A 201 -8.69 -6.15 26.72
CA ARG A 201 -10.14 -5.94 26.74
C ARG A 201 -10.73 -5.62 25.36
N LEU A 202 -9.88 -5.39 24.35
CA LEU A 202 -10.33 -5.23 22.97
C LEU A 202 -10.79 -6.57 22.40
N ILE A 203 -11.99 -6.59 21.85
CA ILE A 203 -12.60 -7.77 21.24
C ILE A 203 -12.28 -7.73 19.74
N LEU A 204 -11.44 -8.67 19.30
CA LEU A 204 -11.18 -8.89 17.88
C LEU A 204 -12.33 -9.72 17.28
N PRO A 205 -12.79 -9.40 16.06
CA PRO A 205 -13.77 -10.23 15.37
C PRO A 205 -13.15 -11.61 15.09
N GLN A 206 -13.81 -12.67 15.55
CA GLN A 206 -13.41 -14.04 15.24
C GLN A 206 -14.21 -14.56 14.05
N THR A 207 -13.53 -15.03 13.01
CA THR A 207 -14.14 -15.60 11.80
C THR A 207 -15.05 -16.79 12.11
N ASP A 208 -14.64 -17.67 13.03
CA ASP A 208 -15.40 -18.87 13.39
C ASP A 208 -16.68 -18.56 14.18
N GLN A 209 -16.72 -17.44 14.92
CA GLN A 209 -17.87 -17.02 15.72
C GLN A 209 -19.02 -16.43 14.89
N LEU A 210 -18.76 -16.07 13.63
CA LEU A 210 -19.76 -15.51 12.73
C LEU A 210 -20.63 -16.59 12.08
N MET A 211 -20.32 -17.88 12.28
CA MET A 211 -21.11 -18.99 11.76
C MET A 211 -22.48 -19.06 12.46
N GLY A 212 -23.48 -18.40 11.87
CA GLY A 212 -24.88 -18.45 12.27
C GLY A 212 -25.48 -17.14 12.82
N GLN A 213 -24.67 -16.09 13.00
CA GLN A 213 -25.13 -14.75 13.39
C GLN A 213 -25.02 -13.76 12.23
N ASP A 214 -25.89 -12.75 12.20
CA ASP A 214 -25.78 -11.68 11.19
C ASP A 214 -24.51 -10.84 11.45
N PRO A 215 -23.58 -10.72 10.47
CA PRO A 215 -22.29 -10.08 10.70
C PRO A 215 -22.40 -8.64 11.22
N LEU A 216 -23.40 -7.89 10.73
CA LEU A 216 -23.63 -6.52 11.14
C LEU A 216 -24.05 -6.42 12.62
N ALA A 217 -24.89 -7.36 13.11
CA ALA A 217 -25.30 -7.40 14.50
C ALA A 217 -24.11 -7.66 15.44
N TYR A 218 -23.27 -8.64 15.10
CA TYR A 218 -22.04 -8.93 15.83
C TYR A 218 -21.08 -7.72 15.86
N MET A 219 -20.90 -7.05 14.73
CA MET A 219 -20.05 -5.85 14.65
C MET A 219 -20.60 -4.70 15.52
N LYS A 220 -21.92 -4.48 15.53
CA LYS A 220 -22.56 -3.48 16.39
C LYS A 220 -22.31 -3.72 17.88
N GLU A 221 -22.48 -4.96 18.33
CA GLU A 221 -22.29 -5.32 19.74
C GLU A 221 -20.85 -5.06 20.19
N ASN A 222 -19.87 -5.59 19.45
CA ASN A 222 -18.46 -5.48 19.81
C ASN A 222 -17.92 -4.06 19.65
N TYR A 223 -18.44 -3.29 18.69
CA TYR A 223 -18.06 -1.89 18.50
C TYR A 223 -18.29 -1.06 19.76
N GLN A 224 -19.41 -1.25 20.48
CA GLN A 224 -19.69 -0.46 21.69
C GLN A 224 -18.70 -0.76 22.82
N ASN A 225 -18.34 -2.03 23.01
CA ASN A 225 -17.31 -2.41 23.98
C ASN A 225 -15.95 -1.79 23.60
N ASN A 226 -15.50 -2.02 22.37
CA ASN A 226 -14.19 -1.56 21.92
C ASN A 226 -14.09 -0.04 21.93
N ARG A 227 -15.13 0.66 21.50
CA ARG A 227 -15.21 2.12 21.60
C ARG A 227 -15.03 2.61 23.03
N LYS A 228 -15.63 1.94 24.01
CA LYS A 228 -15.47 2.30 25.43
C LYS A 228 -14.01 2.13 25.86
N VAL A 229 -13.39 0.99 25.57
CA VAL A 229 -11.98 0.71 25.92
C VAL A 229 -11.06 1.75 25.26
N LEU A 230 -11.21 1.97 23.95
CA LEU A 230 -10.37 2.92 23.20
C LEU A 230 -10.51 4.36 23.72
N LEU A 231 -11.74 4.87 23.87
CA LEU A 231 -11.94 6.28 24.20
C LEU A 231 -11.84 6.60 25.70
N ARG A 232 -12.20 5.65 26.58
CA ARG A 232 -12.26 5.90 28.03
C ARG A 232 -11.10 5.31 28.81
N GLU A 233 -10.30 4.42 28.21
CA GLU A 233 -9.18 3.77 28.89
C GLU A 233 -7.87 4.06 28.15
N LEU A 234 -7.79 3.74 26.85
CA LEU A 234 -6.56 3.87 26.07
C LEU A 234 -6.12 5.33 25.85
N ILE A 235 -7.00 6.19 25.32
CA ILE A 235 -6.66 7.61 25.08
C ILE A 235 -6.31 8.34 26.40
N PRO A 236 -7.07 8.17 27.51
CA PRO A 236 -6.67 8.75 28.79
C PRO A 236 -5.34 8.21 29.32
N PHE A 237 -5.04 6.92 29.12
CA PHE A 237 -3.74 6.35 29.47
C PHE A 237 -2.60 7.06 28.73
N PHE A 238 -2.71 7.26 27.41
CA PHE A 238 -1.71 7.99 26.64
C PHE A 238 -1.52 9.43 27.12
N SER A 239 -2.62 10.15 27.35
CA SER A 239 -2.59 11.52 27.86
C SER A 239 -1.84 11.62 29.20
N ASN A 240 -2.16 10.72 30.14
CA ASN A 240 -1.52 10.68 31.45
C ASN A 240 -0.04 10.31 31.38
N TYR A 241 0.31 9.35 30.53
CA TYR A 241 1.70 8.94 30.34
C TYR A 241 2.54 10.11 29.80
N ILE A 242 2.13 10.70 28.66
CA ILE A 242 2.86 11.81 28.03
C ILE A 242 2.99 13.00 28.98
N HIS A 243 1.94 13.33 29.72
CA HIS A 243 1.97 14.44 30.67
C HIS A 243 2.99 14.23 31.80
N ARG A 244 3.16 12.99 32.26
CA ARG A 244 4.11 12.65 33.32
C ARG A 244 5.54 12.51 32.81
N THR A 245 5.74 11.86 31.67
CA THR A 245 7.07 11.44 31.20
C THR A 245 7.69 12.40 30.19
N HIS A 246 6.88 13.23 29.53
CA HIS A 246 7.31 14.08 28.41
C HIS A 246 8.03 13.30 27.31
N ASP A 247 7.68 12.03 27.11
CA ASP A 247 8.28 11.16 26.10
C ASP A 247 7.98 11.67 24.69
N MET A 248 9.05 11.98 23.94
CA MET A 248 9.01 12.45 22.55
C MET A 248 9.60 11.44 21.58
N GLY A 249 9.97 10.25 22.05
CA GLY A 249 10.65 9.22 21.26
C GLY A 249 9.69 8.26 20.57
N LEU A 250 10.14 7.01 20.40
CA LEU A 250 9.40 5.94 19.73
C LEU A 250 8.00 5.71 20.31
N VAL A 251 7.83 5.86 21.63
CA VAL A 251 6.53 5.73 22.31
C VAL A 251 5.53 6.74 21.76
N ARG A 252 5.92 7.99 21.55
CA ARG A 252 5.05 9.03 20.97
C ARG A 252 4.67 8.71 19.52
N SER A 253 5.62 8.22 18.73
CA SER A 253 5.35 7.79 17.35
C SER A 253 4.33 6.65 17.30
N LEU A 254 4.50 5.63 18.15
CA LEU A 254 3.55 4.53 18.28
C LEU A 254 2.18 5.00 18.79
N MET A 255 2.14 5.93 19.76
CA MET A 255 0.88 6.52 20.24
C MET A 255 0.13 7.27 19.13
N SER A 256 0.86 7.95 18.23
CA SER A 256 0.26 8.64 17.08
C SER A 256 -0.39 7.64 16.12
N LEU A 257 0.30 6.53 15.82
CA LEU A 257 -0.25 5.45 14.98
C LEU A 257 -1.51 4.85 15.63
N VAL A 258 -1.45 4.49 16.91
CA VAL A 258 -2.60 3.93 17.64
C VAL A 258 -3.77 4.91 17.65
N THR A 259 -3.49 6.20 17.81
CA THR A 259 -4.52 7.26 17.80
C THR A 259 -5.17 7.38 16.41
N HIS A 260 -4.37 7.31 15.34
CA HIS A 260 -4.88 7.31 13.98
C HIS A 260 -5.78 6.09 13.69
N GLN A 261 -5.32 4.88 14.07
CA GLN A 261 -6.11 3.66 13.93
C GLN A 261 -7.39 3.70 14.76
N THR A 262 -7.32 4.28 15.97
CA THR A 262 -8.48 4.49 16.84
C THR A 262 -9.50 5.42 16.19
N ALA A 263 -9.05 6.55 15.63
CA ALA A 263 -9.94 7.50 14.95
C ALA A 263 -10.67 6.84 13.77
N ALA A 264 -9.95 6.07 12.96
CA ALA A 264 -10.53 5.36 11.83
C ALA A 264 -11.49 4.23 12.29
N TYR A 265 -11.15 3.48 13.35
CA TYR A 265 -12.05 2.48 13.95
C TYR A 265 -13.36 3.13 14.43
N ILE A 266 -13.28 4.28 15.11
CA ILE A 266 -14.44 5.04 15.58
C ILE A 266 -15.26 5.64 14.42
N ASN A 267 -14.61 5.99 13.30
CA ASN A 267 -15.32 6.45 12.11
C ASN A 267 -16.15 5.33 11.45
N GLY A 268 -15.66 4.09 11.56
CA GLY A 268 -16.33 2.85 11.14
C GLY A 268 -17.51 2.40 12.01
N ASN A 269 -18.19 3.32 12.70
CA ASN A 269 -19.37 3.01 13.51
C ASN A 269 -20.49 2.42 12.66
N PRO A 270 -20.95 1.18 12.93
CA PRO A 270 -22.00 0.54 12.13
C PRO A 270 -23.33 1.32 12.08
N ASP A 271 -23.73 1.99 13.17
CA ASP A 271 -24.96 2.79 13.17
C ASP A 271 -24.85 4.00 12.23
N LYS A 272 -23.67 4.64 12.18
CA LYS A 272 -23.42 5.75 11.25
C LYS A 272 -23.27 5.29 9.80
N VAL A 273 -22.79 4.06 9.58
CA VAL A 273 -22.78 3.44 8.25
C VAL A 273 -24.22 3.27 7.76
N LEU A 274 -25.11 2.74 8.60
CA LEU A 274 -26.52 2.58 8.25
C LEU A 274 -27.21 3.92 7.98
N GLU A 275 -26.95 4.94 8.80
CA GLU A 275 -27.45 6.29 8.57
C GLU A 275 -26.99 6.85 7.20
N ALA A 276 -25.70 6.69 6.88
CA ALA A 276 -25.14 7.15 5.60
C ALA A 276 -25.72 6.41 4.40
N PHE A 277 -25.89 5.08 4.49
CA PHE A 277 -26.48 4.26 3.43
C PHE A 277 -27.98 4.55 3.25
N THR A 278 -28.69 4.79 4.36
CA THR A 278 -30.10 5.20 4.34
C THR A 278 -30.25 6.55 3.63
N GLY A 279 -29.43 7.55 3.98
CA GLY A 279 -29.40 8.84 3.30
C GLY A 279 -29.07 8.74 1.81
N LEU A 280 -28.14 7.84 1.46
CA LEU A 280 -27.76 7.58 0.07
C LEU A 280 -28.92 6.96 -0.73
N ALA A 281 -29.66 6.00 -0.15
CA ALA A 281 -30.82 5.41 -0.80
C ALA A 281 -31.91 6.46 -1.13
N PHE A 282 -32.16 7.39 -0.20
CA PHE A 282 -33.07 8.51 -0.43
C PHE A 282 -32.59 9.42 -1.58
N SER A 283 -31.30 9.77 -1.59
CA SER A 283 -30.73 10.66 -2.63
C SER A 283 -30.76 10.06 -4.04
N LEU A 284 -30.74 8.73 -4.15
CA LEU A 284 -30.83 7.99 -5.41
C LEU A 284 -32.26 7.91 -5.98
N GLY A 285 -33.25 8.52 -5.32
CA GLY A 285 -34.65 8.40 -5.73
C GLY A 285 -35.23 7.00 -5.50
N MET A 286 -34.55 6.16 -4.73
CA MET A 286 -35.08 4.86 -4.28
C MET A 286 -36.03 5.01 -3.09
N ALA A 287 -36.67 6.16 -2.95
CA ALA A 287 -37.59 6.48 -1.85
C ALA A 287 -38.90 5.67 -1.93
N ASP A 288 -39.31 5.25 -3.14
CA ASP A 288 -40.50 4.42 -3.39
C ASP A 288 -40.23 2.93 -3.17
N ILE A 289 -38.95 2.53 -3.11
CA ILE A 289 -38.54 1.24 -2.56
C ILE A 289 -38.45 1.47 -1.05
N PRO A 290 -39.01 0.60 -0.18
CA PRO A 290 -38.90 0.75 1.27
C PRO A 290 -37.46 0.45 1.76
N VAL A 291 -36.47 1.18 1.24
CA VAL A 291 -35.08 1.20 1.70
C VAL A 291 -35.00 2.16 2.89
N GLY A 292 -35.77 1.85 3.94
CA GLY A 292 -35.55 2.44 5.26
C GLY A 292 -34.28 1.86 5.90
N GLU A 293 -34.11 2.09 7.19
CA GLU A 293 -32.99 1.54 7.97
C GLU A 293 -32.85 0.01 7.81
N GLN A 294 -33.97 -0.72 7.71
CA GLN A 294 -33.97 -2.17 7.47
C GLN A 294 -33.39 -2.55 6.11
N GLY A 295 -33.71 -1.81 5.04
CA GLY A 295 -33.16 -2.06 3.71
C GLY A 295 -31.66 -1.74 3.63
N ALA A 296 -31.24 -0.64 4.27
CA ALA A 296 -29.82 -0.32 4.41
C ALA A 296 -29.07 -1.40 5.20
N ALA A 297 -29.67 -1.92 6.28
CA ALA A 297 -29.10 -3.03 7.05
C ALA A 297 -28.98 -4.30 6.23
N MET A 298 -30.01 -4.68 5.46
CA MET A 298 -29.95 -5.84 4.57
C MET A 298 -28.87 -5.69 3.50
N LEU A 299 -28.73 -4.51 2.90
CA LEU A 299 -27.68 -4.23 1.92
C LEU A 299 -26.29 -4.35 2.55
N VAL A 300 -26.04 -3.69 3.68
CA VAL A 300 -24.75 -3.74 4.37
C VAL A 300 -24.43 -5.16 4.84
N SER A 301 -25.37 -5.89 5.44
CA SER A 301 -25.17 -7.29 5.82
C SER A 301 -24.91 -8.18 4.61
N GLY A 302 -25.55 -7.92 3.46
CA GLY A 302 -25.29 -8.63 2.21
C GLY A 302 -23.87 -8.39 1.67
N LEU A 303 -23.40 -7.13 1.71
CA LEU A 303 -22.04 -6.78 1.33
C LEU A 303 -21.01 -7.45 2.26
N LEU A 304 -21.27 -7.47 3.57
CA LEU A 304 -20.42 -8.14 4.55
C LEU A 304 -20.35 -9.65 4.32
N LYS A 305 -21.49 -10.31 4.09
CA LYS A 305 -21.52 -11.76 3.80
C LYS A 305 -20.75 -12.08 2.53
N LYS A 306 -20.99 -11.32 1.45
CA LYS A 306 -20.26 -11.52 0.18
C LYS A 306 -18.75 -11.31 0.34
N ARG A 307 -18.33 -10.38 1.19
CA ARG A 307 -16.92 -10.21 1.56
C ARG A 307 -16.38 -11.42 2.31
N MET A 308 -17.12 -11.93 3.29
CA MET A 308 -16.71 -13.10 4.07
C MET A 308 -16.66 -14.39 3.25
N ASP A 309 -17.53 -14.51 2.24
CA ASP A 309 -17.57 -15.64 1.31
C ASP A 309 -16.47 -15.54 0.23
N ARG A 310 -15.60 -14.52 0.26
CA ARG A 310 -14.51 -14.40 -0.70
C ARG A 310 -13.55 -15.58 -0.53
N PRO A 311 -13.11 -16.20 -1.64
CA PRO A 311 -12.09 -17.24 -1.55
C PRO A 311 -10.83 -16.66 -0.90
N GLU A 312 -10.18 -17.49 -0.08
CA GLU A 312 -8.94 -17.15 0.59
C GLU A 312 -7.83 -16.89 -0.45
N GLU A 313 -7.17 -15.73 -0.36
CA GLU A 313 -6.06 -15.33 -1.23
C GLU A 313 -4.76 -16.01 -0.79
N LYS A 314 -4.70 -17.33 -0.99
CA LYS A 314 -3.60 -18.19 -0.50
C LYS A 314 -2.21 -17.66 -0.88
N PHE A 315 -2.06 -17.09 -2.07
CA PHE A 315 -0.76 -16.55 -2.50
C PHE A 315 -0.30 -15.39 -1.61
N ASN A 316 -1.16 -14.40 -1.38
CA ASN A 316 -0.83 -13.24 -0.55
C ASN A 316 -0.60 -13.65 0.91
N ASP A 317 -1.39 -14.60 1.43
CA ASP A 317 -1.20 -15.10 2.79
C ASP A 317 0.15 -15.80 2.96
N LYS A 318 0.55 -16.64 1.99
CA LYS A 318 1.85 -17.31 1.99
C LYS A 318 3.00 -16.33 1.78
N LEU A 319 2.84 -15.34 0.91
CA LEU A 319 3.82 -14.27 0.72
C LEU A 319 4.01 -13.47 2.01
N CYS A 320 2.92 -13.07 2.68
CA CYS A 320 2.97 -12.38 3.98
C CYS A 320 3.64 -13.23 5.07
N ALA A 321 3.30 -14.52 5.16
CA ALA A 321 3.93 -15.44 6.11
C ALA A 321 5.44 -15.57 5.85
N MET A 322 5.84 -15.66 4.57
CA MET A 322 7.23 -15.75 4.15
C MET A 322 8.00 -14.46 4.43
N LEU A 323 7.43 -13.29 4.12
CA LEU A 323 7.98 -11.97 4.47
C LEU A 323 8.20 -11.87 5.98
N LYS A 324 7.19 -12.23 6.80
CA LYS A 324 7.28 -12.17 8.26
C LYS A 324 8.40 -13.06 8.80
N ALA A 325 8.39 -14.34 8.45
CA ALA A 325 9.41 -15.29 8.89
C ALA A 325 10.81 -14.88 8.41
N GLY A 326 10.90 -14.30 7.21
CA GLY A 326 12.13 -13.83 6.61
C GLY A 326 12.73 -12.61 7.30
N LEU A 327 11.90 -11.69 7.80
CA LEU A 327 12.29 -10.50 8.56
C LEU A 327 12.73 -10.82 9.99
N GLU A 328 12.17 -11.87 10.59
CA GLU A 328 12.56 -12.37 11.91
C GLU A 328 13.91 -13.14 11.87
N SER A 329 14.28 -13.69 10.71
CA SER A 329 15.53 -14.41 10.53
C SER A 329 16.70 -13.51 10.16
N ALA A 330 17.71 -13.42 11.04
CA ALA A 330 18.89 -12.58 10.81
C ALA A 330 19.64 -12.89 9.50
N ALA A 331 19.65 -14.15 9.04
CA ALA A 331 20.38 -14.56 7.84
C ALA A 331 19.71 -14.10 6.53
N SER A 332 18.40 -13.87 6.53
CA SER A 332 17.62 -13.48 5.36
C SER A 332 16.99 -12.09 5.47
N LYS A 333 17.10 -11.43 6.64
CA LYS A 333 16.44 -10.18 6.97
C LYS A 333 16.67 -9.09 5.92
N ASP A 334 17.88 -8.95 5.40
CA ASP A 334 18.19 -7.91 4.41
C ASP A 334 17.46 -8.16 3.08
N VAL A 335 17.44 -9.40 2.61
CA VAL A 335 16.72 -9.81 1.39
C VAL A 335 15.22 -9.54 1.54
N PHE A 336 14.63 -9.97 2.66
CA PHE A 336 13.20 -9.77 2.92
C PHE A 336 12.84 -8.31 3.22
N SER A 337 13.75 -7.54 3.81
CA SER A 337 13.57 -6.09 4.00
C SER A 337 13.58 -5.36 2.67
N GLN A 338 14.46 -5.75 1.74
CA GLN A 338 14.45 -5.21 0.38
C GLN A 338 13.17 -5.62 -0.36
N MET A 339 12.78 -6.89 -0.27
CA MET A 339 11.54 -7.39 -0.87
C MET A 339 10.31 -6.61 -0.40
N LEU A 340 10.20 -6.38 0.91
CA LEU A 340 9.12 -5.59 1.50
C LEU A 340 9.15 -4.13 1.00
N LYS A 341 10.34 -3.51 0.93
CA LYS A 341 10.47 -2.13 0.42
C LYS A 341 10.06 -2.02 -1.05
N THR A 342 10.38 -3.00 -1.88
CA THR A 342 10.01 -3.00 -3.31
C THR A 342 8.51 -3.18 -3.49
N ILE A 343 7.88 -4.10 -2.75
CA ILE A 343 6.41 -4.27 -2.75
C ILE A 343 5.71 -2.99 -2.28
N LEU A 344 6.13 -2.43 -1.13
CA LEU A 344 5.50 -1.23 -0.55
C LEU A 344 5.78 0.04 -1.35
N GLY A 345 6.93 0.15 -2.01
CA GLY A 345 7.25 1.28 -2.87
C GLY A 345 6.27 1.41 -4.04
N ASN A 346 5.78 0.28 -4.53
CA ASN A 346 4.79 0.22 -5.61
C ASN A 346 3.36 0.53 -5.14
N GLU A 347 3.08 0.39 -3.83
CA GLU A 347 1.79 0.70 -3.20
C GLU A 347 1.83 2.09 -2.55
N SER A 348 1.61 3.13 -3.35
CA SER A 348 1.66 4.51 -2.87
C SER A 348 0.36 5.25 -3.09
N VAL A 349 -0.02 6.10 -2.13
CA VAL A 349 -1.16 7.03 -2.26
C VAL A 349 -0.95 8.00 -3.44
N TYR A 350 0.30 8.24 -3.83
CA TYR A 350 0.65 9.06 -4.98
C TYR A 350 0.56 8.30 -6.32
N MET A 351 0.43 6.97 -6.31
CA MET A 351 0.25 6.12 -7.49
C MET A 351 -0.90 5.12 -7.26
N PRO A 352 -2.18 5.55 -7.41
CA PRO A 352 -3.34 4.69 -7.16
C PRO A 352 -3.58 3.69 -8.31
N LEU A 353 -2.54 2.97 -8.72
CA LEU A 353 -2.59 1.91 -9.71
C LEU A 353 -3.01 0.62 -9.02
N LEU A 354 -3.80 -0.22 -9.70
CA LEU A 354 -3.86 -1.61 -9.27
C LEU A 354 -2.54 -2.26 -9.59
N HIS A 355 -2.04 -3.06 -8.67
CA HIS A 355 -0.76 -3.73 -8.79
C HIS A 355 -0.94 -5.23 -8.57
N PHE A 356 -0.41 -6.04 -9.48
CA PHE A 356 -0.54 -7.50 -9.47
C PHE A 356 0.83 -8.14 -9.59
N MET A 357 1.04 -9.22 -8.86
CA MET A 357 2.23 -10.06 -8.96
C MET A 357 1.81 -11.46 -9.37
N ILE A 358 2.26 -11.93 -10.53
CA ILE A 358 1.80 -13.16 -11.15
C ILE A 358 2.99 -14.08 -11.42
N PRO A 359 3.33 -14.96 -10.47
CA PRO A 359 4.21 -16.07 -10.73
C PRO A 359 3.45 -17.16 -11.50
N VAL A 360 4.07 -17.70 -12.55
CA VAL A 360 3.47 -18.74 -13.38
C VAL A 360 4.50 -19.80 -13.73
N ASN A 361 4.17 -21.06 -13.47
CA ASN A 361 4.87 -22.24 -13.95
C ASN A 361 3.98 -23.01 -14.93
N MET A 362 4.25 -22.84 -16.23
CA MET A 362 3.57 -23.56 -17.31
C MET A 362 4.50 -24.63 -17.88
N GLY A 363 4.55 -25.78 -17.21
CA GLY A 363 5.35 -26.93 -17.61
C GLY A 363 6.85 -26.61 -17.67
N SER A 364 7.39 -26.39 -18.87
CA SER A 364 8.82 -26.07 -19.07
C SER A 364 9.14 -24.58 -19.09
N GLN A 365 8.12 -23.73 -19.08
CA GLN A 365 8.23 -22.28 -19.08
C GLN A 365 7.76 -21.71 -17.75
N SER A 366 8.70 -21.13 -17.00
CA SER A 366 8.38 -20.34 -15.82
C SER A 366 8.52 -18.86 -16.19
N LEU A 367 7.55 -18.07 -15.75
CA LEU A 367 7.60 -16.62 -15.85
C LEU A 367 7.16 -15.98 -14.54
N PHE A 368 7.63 -14.76 -14.31
CA PHE A 368 7.21 -13.94 -13.19
C PHE A 368 6.83 -12.58 -13.73
N SER A 369 5.60 -12.14 -13.47
CA SER A 369 5.08 -10.88 -13.99
C SER A 369 4.66 -9.93 -12.87
N GLU A 370 4.80 -8.64 -13.14
CA GLU A 370 4.32 -7.54 -12.33
C GLU A 370 3.51 -6.60 -13.23
N ILE A 371 2.28 -6.29 -12.82
CA ILE A 371 1.33 -5.55 -13.65
C ILE A 371 0.83 -4.35 -12.88
N TRP A 372 0.90 -3.19 -13.51
CA TRP A 372 0.26 -1.96 -13.04
C TRP A 372 -0.89 -1.59 -13.98
N VAL A 373 -2.05 -1.28 -13.42
CA VAL A 373 -3.25 -0.89 -14.17
C VAL A 373 -3.74 0.46 -13.67
N GLU A 374 -3.85 1.43 -14.57
CA GLU A 374 -4.44 2.73 -14.27
C GLU A 374 -5.96 2.58 -14.09
N GLN A 375 -6.43 2.85 -12.87
CA GLN A 375 -7.86 2.90 -12.59
C GLN A 375 -8.42 4.23 -13.09
N ASN A 376 -8.88 4.26 -14.34
CA ASN A 376 -9.43 5.45 -14.97
C ASN A 376 -10.32 6.29 -14.01
N ASP A 377 -9.84 7.49 -13.70
CA ASP A 377 -10.38 8.45 -12.72
C ASP A 377 -11.59 9.24 -13.26
N GLY A 378 -12.07 8.92 -14.47
CA GLY A 378 -13.19 9.62 -15.10
C GLY A 378 -12.90 11.09 -15.47
N ARG A 379 -11.68 11.58 -15.25
CA ARG A 379 -11.29 12.95 -15.61
C ARG A 379 -10.84 13.00 -17.07
N LYS A 380 -11.72 13.58 -17.88
CA LYS A 380 -11.49 13.90 -19.30
C LYS A 380 -10.22 14.73 -19.43
N GLU A 381 -9.19 14.19 -20.06
CA GLU A 381 -8.13 15.02 -20.63
C GLU A 381 -8.76 15.84 -21.75
N LYS A 382 -8.59 17.17 -21.70
CA LYS A 382 -9.27 18.12 -22.61
C LYS A 382 -8.96 17.91 -24.10
N ASP A 383 -8.00 17.06 -24.45
CA ASP A 383 -7.47 16.93 -25.81
C ASP A 383 -7.32 15.48 -26.33
N ARG A 384 -7.96 14.48 -25.70
CA ARG A 384 -8.04 13.12 -26.25
C ARG A 384 -9.50 12.73 -26.45
N GLU A 385 -9.80 12.22 -27.65
CA GLU A 385 -11.13 11.77 -28.07
C GLU A 385 -11.84 10.92 -27.00
N ASP A 386 -13.16 11.09 -26.97
CA ASP A 386 -14.17 10.82 -25.94
C ASP A 386 -14.29 9.41 -25.31
N GLU A 387 -13.29 8.53 -25.47
CA GLU A 387 -13.38 7.12 -25.08
C GLU A 387 -12.54 6.76 -23.86
N LYS A 388 -13.14 6.03 -22.91
CA LYS A 388 -12.44 5.49 -21.75
C LYS A 388 -11.36 4.50 -22.20
N THR A 389 -10.11 4.83 -21.88
CA THR A 389 -8.96 3.95 -22.13
C THR A 389 -8.44 3.42 -20.79
N ILE A 390 -8.19 2.12 -20.71
CA ILE A 390 -7.47 1.47 -19.62
C ILE A 390 -6.03 1.28 -20.07
N ARG A 391 -5.09 1.84 -19.32
CA ARG A 391 -3.66 1.69 -19.56
C ARG A 391 -3.05 0.71 -18.58
N MET A 392 -2.22 -0.20 -19.08
CA MET A 392 -1.49 -1.18 -18.29
C MET A 392 0.00 -1.16 -18.65
N LEU A 393 0.83 -1.38 -17.63
CA LEU A 393 2.23 -1.76 -17.77
C LEU A 393 2.37 -3.19 -17.26
N ILE A 394 2.86 -4.10 -18.08
CA ILE A 394 3.14 -5.49 -17.73
C ILE A 394 4.64 -5.67 -17.87
N LYS A 395 5.33 -5.92 -16.77
CA LYS A 395 6.73 -6.34 -16.77
C LYS A 395 6.76 -7.82 -16.49
N MET A 396 7.53 -8.58 -17.27
CA MET A 396 7.65 -10.02 -17.08
C MET A 396 9.06 -10.50 -17.33
N GLU A 397 9.52 -11.43 -16.51
CA GLU A 397 10.72 -12.21 -16.79
C GLU A 397 10.33 -13.61 -17.18
N VAL A 398 10.81 -14.06 -18.35
CA VAL A 398 10.67 -15.45 -18.78
C VAL A 398 12.01 -16.13 -18.56
N LYS A 399 12.06 -17.16 -17.70
CA LYS A 399 13.29 -17.82 -17.22
C LYS A 399 14.33 -18.13 -18.32
N ARG A 400 13.88 -18.48 -19.53
CA ARG A 400 14.77 -18.84 -20.67
C ARG A 400 15.07 -17.68 -21.62
N LEU A 401 14.19 -16.69 -21.71
CA LEU A 401 14.24 -15.64 -22.74
C LEU A 401 14.76 -14.30 -22.18
N GLY A 402 14.40 -13.97 -20.94
CA GLY A 402 14.74 -12.71 -20.28
C GLY A 402 13.52 -11.81 -20.07
N MET A 403 13.79 -10.52 -19.87
CA MET A 403 12.80 -9.49 -19.53
C MET A 403 12.01 -9.01 -20.75
N PHE A 404 10.71 -8.82 -20.56
CA PHE A 404 9.82 -8.12 -21.48
C PHE A 404 9.04 -7.05 -20.72
N ASP A 405 8.83 -5.91 -21.35
CA ASP A 405 7.88 -4.90 -20.88
C ASP A 405 6.81 -4.67 -21.94
N ILE A 406 5.56 -4.59 -21.51
CA ILE A 406 4.41 -4.39 -22.39
C ILE A 406 3.63 -3.20 -21.88
N ILE A 407 3.44 -2.19 -22.74
CA ILE A 407 2.43 -1.16 -22.52
C ILE A 407 1.21 -1.58 -23.31
N LEU A 408 0.07 -1.74 -22.62
CA LEU A 408 -1.21 -2.09 -23.22
C LEU A 408 -2.20 -0.98 -22.99
N ASP A 409 -2.79 -0.45 -24.06
CA ASP A 409 -3.89 0.50 -24.03
C ASP A 409 -5.15 -0.20 -24.57
N TYR A 410 -6.17 -0.34 -23.74
CA TYR A 410 -7.47 -0.93 -24.11
C TYR A 410 -8.55 0.14 -24.09
N LYS A 411 -9.26 0.31 -25.21
CA LYS A 411 -10.42 1.21 -25.30
C LYS A 411 -11.73 0.45 -25.15
N GLU A 412 -12.75 1.12 -24.62
CA GLU A 412 -14.10 0.54 -24.44
C GLU A 412 -14.73 0.01 -25.75
N SER A 413 -14.38 0.59 -26.91
CA SER A 413 -14.72 0.14 -28.26
C SER A 413 -14.15 -1.22 -28.65
N GLY A 414 -13.23 -1.76 -27.85
CA GLY A 414 -12.53 -3.02 -28.12
C GLY A 414 -11.21 -2.85 -28.87
N GLU A 415 -10.77 -1.62 -29.13
CA GLU A 415 -9.44 -1.35 -29.70
C GLU A 415 -8.32 -1.60 -28.69
N VAL A 416 -7.26 -2.26 -29.14
CA VAL A 416 -6.07 -2.59 -28.35
C VAL A 416 -4.81 -2.05 -29.02
N GLY A 417 -4.06 -1.22 -28.29
CA GLY A 417 -2.69 -0.84 -28.63
C GLY A 417 -1.69 -1.62 -27.76
N ILE A 418 -0.60 -2.10 -28.36
CA ILE A 418 0.48 -2.79 -27.65
C ILE A 418 1.84 -2.17 -28.04
N GLN A 419 2.66 -1.86 -27.03
CA GLN A 419 4.08 -1.61 -27.20
C GLN A 419 4.86 -2.68 -26.46
N LEU A 420 5.50 -3.59 -27.20
CA LEU A 420 6.29 -4.69 -26.65
C LEU A 420 7.79 -4.35 -26.72
N TYR A 421 8.43 -4.33 -25.55
CA TYR A 421 9.87 -4.25 -25.39
C TYR A 421 10.40 -5.65 -25.09
N TYR A 422 11.19 -6.23 -26.00
CA TYR A 422 11.61 -7.64 -25.93
C TYR A 422 13.12 -7.77 -25.69
N PRO A 423 13.60 -8.90 -25.11
CA PRO A 423 15.02 -9.08 -24.83
C PRO A 423 15.81 -9.29 -26.13
N GLY A 424 17.04 -8.76 -26.21
CA GLY A 424 17.85 -8.77 -27.43
C GLY A 424 18.16 -10.15 -28.03
N LYS A 425 17.93 -11.25 -27.28
CA LYS A 425 18.01 -12.62 -27.81
C LYS A 425 16.98 -12.92 -28.90
N LEU A 426 15.88 -12.17 -28.95
CA LEU A 426 14.78 -12.33 -29.92
C LEU A 426 14.87 -11.32 -31.08
N SER A 427 16.00 -10.62 -31.23
CA SER A 427 16.21 -9.75 -32.38
C SER A 427 16.18 -10.55 -33.68
N GLY A 428 15.36 -10.11 -34.64
CA GLY A 428 15.08 -10.81 -35.90
C GLY A 428 13.76 -11.59 -35.93
N GLU A 429 13.09 -11.78 -34.80
CA GLU A 429 11.80 -12.47 -34.69
C GLU A 429 10.60 -11.49 -34.64
N GLU A 430 10.80 -10.20 -34.92
CA GLU A 430 9.80 -9.15 -34.70
C GLU A 430 8.51 -9.41 -35.47
N ARG A 431 8.63 -9.84 -36.73
CA ARG A 431 7.46 -10.13 -37.58
C ARG A 431 6.63 -11.30 -37.05
N GLU A 432 7.27 -12.32 -36.49
CA GLU A 432 6.57 -13.47 -35.93
C GLU A 432 5.83 -13.07 -34.65
N MET A 433 6.51 -12.35 -33.75
CA MET A 433 5.90 -11.82 -32.53
C MET A 433 4.74 -10.87 -32.82
N GLU A 434 4.87 -9.95 -33.79
CA GLU A 434 3.80 -9.02 -34.17
C GLU A 434 2.58 -9.76 -34.73
N ASN A 435 2.78 -10.75 -35.59
CA ASN A 435 1.69 -11.58 -36.12
C ASN A 435 0.99 -12.37 -35.00
N ALA A 436 1.76 -12.93 -34.07
CA ALA A 436 1.22 -13.66 -32.92
C ALA A 436 0.37 -12.75 -32.02
N LEU A 437 0.85 -11.54 -31.70
CA LEU A 437 0.10 -10.56 -30.91
C LEU A 437 -1.20 -10.15 -31.60
N ASN A 438 -1.16 -9.83 -32.89
CA ASN A 438 -2.36 -9.48 -33.65
C ASN A 438 -3.38 -10.63 -33.67
N ALA A 439 -2.92 -11.87 -33.84
CA ALA A 439 -3.77 -13.05 -33.78
C ALA A 439 -4.38 -13.26 -32.37
N MET A 440 -3.62 -13.04 -31.29
CA MET A 440 -4.12 -13.13 -29.92
C MET A 440 -5.20 -12.07 -29.63
N ILE A 441 -5.01 -10.84 -30.09
CA ILE A 441 -5.99 -9.75 -29.94
C ILE A 441 -7.29 -10.13 -30.68
N ALA A 442 -7.18 -10.52 -31.95
CA ALA A 442 -8.33 -10.89 -32.77
C ALA A 442 -9.10 -12.12 -32.24
N LYS A 443 -8.38 -13.12 -31.71
CA LYS A 443 -8.98 -14.31 -31.08
C LYS A 443 -9.87 -13.97 -29.89
N ASN A 444 -9.59 -12.87 -29.20
CA ASN A 444 -10.35 -12.40 -28.04
C ASN A 444 -11.38 -11.32 -28.39
N SER A 445 -11.84 -11.26 -29.65
CA SER A 445 -12.86 -10.31 -30.13
C SER A 445 -12.49 -8.84 -29.96
N MET A 446 -11.19 -8.53 -29.96
CA MET A 446 -10.65 -7.18 -29.90
C MET A 446 -10.00 -6.80 -31.24
N SER A 447 -9.85 -5.50 -31.51
CA SER A 447 -9.24 -4.99 -32.74
C SER A 447 -7.84 -4.42 -32.47
N PRO A 448 -6.79 -4.89 -33.17
CA PRO A 448 -5.46 -4.31 -33.03
C PRO A 448 -5.43 -2.93 -33.70
N HIS A 449 -5.01 -1.90 -32.96
CA HIS A 449 -4.93 -0.52 -33.46
C HIS A 449 -3.48 -0.06 -33.68
N ALA A 450 -2.58 -0.37 -32.75
CA ALA A 450 -1.18 0.02 -32.82
C ALA A 450 -0.29 -0.98 -32.07
N VAL A 451 0.16 -2.03 -32.77
CA VAL A 451 1.11 -3.01 -32.23
C VAL A 451 2.51 -2.63 -32.67
N THR A 452 3.40 -2.34 -31.72
CA THR A 452 4.78 -1.91 -31.97
C THR A 452 5.76 -2.72 -31.14
N LEU A 453 6.88 -3.11 -31.76
CA LEU A 453 7.90 -3.92 -31.12
C LEU A 453 9.23 -3.17 -31.12
N LYS A 454 9.94 -3.20 -29.99
CA LYS A 454 11.26 -2.58 -29.81
C LYS A 454 12.17 -3.49 -29.01
N ALA A 455 13.44 -3.61 -29.42
CA ALA A 455 14.43 -4.27 -28.59
C ALA A 455 14.62 -3.46 -27.28
N MET A 456 14.57 -4.15 -26.14
CA MET A 456 14.73 -3.56 -24.82
C MET A 456 16.18 -3.11 -24.62
N LYS A 457 16.36 -1.83 -24.29
CA LYS A 457 17.66 -1.26 -23.88
C LYS A 457 17.79 -1.21 -22.37
N GLU A 458 16.75 -0.69 -21.74
CA GLU A 458 16.58 -0.58 -20.30
C GLU A 458 15.12 -0.92 -19.97
N PRO A 459 14.83 -1.53 -18.81
CA PRO A 459 13.47 -1.77 -18.38
C PRO A 459 12.70 -0.46 -18.16
N LEU A 460 11.42 -0.45 -18.54
CA LEU A 460 10.50 0.65 -18.29
C LEU A 460 10.19 0.77 -16.80
N ARG A 461 10.07 2.00 -16.33
CA ARG A 461 9.58 2.29 -14.97
C ARG A 461 8.13 2.72 -15.03
N PRO A 462 7.31 2.42 -14.00
CA PRO A 462 5.92 2.88 -13.94
C PRO A 462 5.78 4.40 -14.15
N ILE A 463 6.70 5.19 -13.59
CA ILE A 463 6.73 6.65 -13.72
C ILE A 463 6.84 7.15 -15.17
N ASP A 464 7.51 6.40 -16.04
CA ASP A 464 7.70 6.76 -17.44
C ASP A 464 6.45 6.47 -18.29
N VAL A 465 5.57 5.57 -17.82
CA VAL A 465 4.37 5.11 -18.54
C VAL A 465 3.11 5.88 -18.14
N PHE A 466 2.95 6.16 -16.84
CA PHE A 466 1.74 6.76 -16.25
C PHE A 466 1.89 8.25 -15.94
N GLY A 467 2.54 9.05 -16.80
CA GLY A 467 3.04 10.43 -16.56
C GLY A 467 2.16 11.48 -15.82
N ARG A 468 0.90 11.19 -15.46
CA ARG A 468 0.06 11.95 -14.51
C ARG A 468 0.66 12.06 -13.11
N LEU A 469 1.59 11.17 -12.76
CA LEU A 469 2.28 11.13 -11.47
C LEU A 469 3.10 12.37 -11.12
N THR A 470 3.28 13.34 -12.03
CA THR A 470 4.14 14.53 -11.89
C THR A 470 3.40 15.85 -11.65
N ARG A 471 2.05 15.86 -11.55
CA ARG A 471 1.30 17.11 -11.32
C ARG A 471 1.04 17.32 -9.83
N GLU A 472 1.90 18.13 -9.21
CA GLU A 472 1.81 18.64 -7.82
C GLU A 472 0.45 19.21 -7.40
N LYS A 473 -0.44 19.56 -8.34
CA LYS A 473 -1.68 20.32 -8.06
C LYS A 473 -2.83 19.51 -7.47
N GLU A 474 -2.70 18.20 -7.32
CA GLU A 474 -3.84 17.34 -6.98
C GLU A 474 -3.73 16.59 -5.64
N ILE A 475 -2.70 16.87 -4.84
CA ILE A 475 -2.46 16.12 -3.60
C ILE A 475 -2.59 17.03 -2.37
N VAL A 476 -3.35 16.58 -1.38
CA VAL A 476 -3.38 17.16 -0.03
C VAL A 476 -2.07 16.77 0.65
N ASP A 477 -1.27 17.76 1.07
CA ASP A 477 -0.08 17.53 1.89
C ASP A 477 -0.52 17.01 3.27
N VAL A 478 -0.41 15.70 3.49
CA VAL A 478 -0.72 15.07 4.78
C VAL A 478 0.58 14.95 5.57
N ARG A 479 0.95 16.03 6.27
CA ARG A 479 1.87 15.95 7.41
C ARG A 479 1.04 15.82 8.68
N ILE A 480 1.40 14.85 9.52
CA ILE A 480 0.93 14.75 10.91
C ILE A 480 1.95 15.46 11.80
#